data_AF-A0A453KRZ8-F1
#
_entry.id   AF-A0A453KRZ8-F1
#
_cell.length_a   1.000
_cell.length_b   1.000
_cell.length_c   1.000
_cell.angle_alpha   90.00
_cell.angle_beta   90.00
_cell.angle_gamma   90.00
#
_symmetry.space_group_name_H-M   'P 1'
#
loop_
_entity.id
_entity.type
_entity.pdbx_description
1 polymer ?
#
loop_
_entity_poly.entity_id
_entity_poly.type
_entity_poly.pdbx_seq_one_letter_code
_entity_poly.pdbx_strand_id
1 'polypeptide(L)'
;NLVCAKNLQIDKSIHNAYVKAIRSAQHFIYIENQYFIGSSYYWSSHKGAGAENLIPIELAIKIARKIAAREPFAAYIIIPMWPEGNPTTAPMQEILYWQGQTMSMMYKIIADALRKEGLDDAHPQDYLNFYCLGKREVTAEVPAPTSHSNENSPVWLRSSGGS
;
A
#
# COMPACT_ATOMS: atom_id res chain seq x y z
N ASN A 1 -28.09 -8.78 -7.89
CA ASN A 1 -28.51 -7.54 -7.21
C ASN A 1 -28.29 -6.38 -8.16
N LEU A 2 -29.37 -5.84 -8.71
CA LEU A 2 -29.35 -4.91 -9.85
C LEU A 2 -29.84 -3.55 -9.36
N VAL A 3 -29.04 -2.50 -9.56
CA VAL A 3 -29.45 -1.11 -9.23
C VAL A 3 -29.63 -0.37 -10.55
N CYS A 4 -30.79 0.26 -10.73
CA CYS A 4 -31.11 1.00 -11.95
C CYS A 4 -30.64 2.45 -11.78
N ALA A 5 -29.64 2.88 -12.56
CA ALA A 5 -29.28 4.29 -12.70
C ALA A 5 -29.24 4.62 -14.19
N LYS A 6 -29.99 5.65 -14.60
CA LYS A 6 -30.05 6.17 -15.99
C LYS A 6 -30.28 5.07 -17.05
N ASN A 7 -31.32 4.25 -16.87
CA ASN A 7 -31.78 3.21 -17.80
C ASN A 7 -30.77 2.07 -18.12
N LEU A 8 -29.68 1.96 -17.35
CA LEU A 8 -28.76 0.82 -17.40
C LEU A 8 -28.79 0.04 -16.09
N GLN A 9 -28.73 -1.28 -16.22
CA GLN A 9 -28.71 -2.21 -15.10
C GLN A 9 -27.28 -2.35 -14.58
N ILE A 10 -27.01 -1.84 -13.39
CA ILE A 10 -25.68 -1.91 -12.78
C ILE A 10 -25.61 -3.15 -11.90
N ASP A 11 -24.75 -4.10 -12.27
CA ASP A 11 -24.39 -5.21 -11.37
C ASP A 11 -23.35 -4.75 -10.34
N LYS A 12 -23.65 -5.00 -9.06
CA LYS A 12 -22.78 -4.68 -7.92
C LYS A 12 -22.36 -5.95 -7.17
N SER A 13 -22.40 -7.12 -7.82
CA SER A 13 -22.08 -8.43 -7.26
C SER A 13 -20.72 -8.46 -6.55
N ILE A 14 -19.65 -7.97 -7.19
CA ILE A 14 -18.30 -7.90 -6.60
C ILE A 14 -18.30 -7.08 -5.31
N HIS A 15 -18.88 -5.88 -5.35
CA HIS A 15 -18.97 -5.02 -4.17
C HIS A 15 -19.71 -5.71 -3.02
N ASN A 16 -20.86 -6.31 -3.32
CA ASN A 16 -21.67 -7.02 -2.32
C ASN A 16 -20.95 -8.24 -1.74
N ALA A 17 -20.17 -8.96 -2.56
CA ALA A 17 -19.37 -10.09 -2.10
C ALA A 17 -18.29 -9.65 -1.11
N TYR A 18 -17.57 -8.56 -1.38
CA TYR A 18 -16.60 -7.99 -0.45
C TYR A 18 -17.26 -7.57 0.87
N VAL A 19 -18.37 -6.82 0.82
CA VAL A 19 -19.10 -6.39 2.02
C VAL A 19 -19.53 -7.60 2.85
N LYS A 20 -20.07 -8.65 2.20
CA LYS A 20 -20.47 -9.88 2.88
C LYS A 20 -19.28 -10.56 3.55
N ALA A 21 -18.16 -10.70 2.84
CA ALA A 21 -16.95 -11.32 3.35
C ALA A 21 -16.42 -10.59 4.60
N ILE A 22 -16.31 -9.25 4.53
CA ILE A 22 -15.86 -8.40 5.64
C ILE A 22 -16.76 -8.59 6.87
N ARG A 23 -18.08 -8.53 6.68
CA ARG A 23 -19.04 -8.69 7.78
C ARG A 23 -18.93 -10.06 8.44
N SER A 24 -18.73 -11.12 7.64
CA SER A 24 -18.62 -12.50 8.14
C SER A 24 -17.26 -12.86 8.75
N ALA A 25 -16.19 -12.10 8.48
CA ALA A 25 -14.85 -12.43 8.94
C ALA A 25 -14.78 -12.53 10.47
N GLN A 26 -14.09 -13.53 11.02
CA GLN A 26 -14.04 -13.76 12.46
C GLN A 26 -12.71 -13.36 13.12
N HIS A 27 -11.60 -13.51 12.39
CA HIS A 27 -10.26 -13.40 12.97
C HIS A 27 -9.40 -12.33 12.31
N PHE A 28 -9.26 -12.36 10.99
CA PHE A 28 -8.50 -11.34 10.29
C PHE A 28 -8.97 -11.18 8.85
N ILE A 29 -8.50 -10.12 8.21
CA ILE A 29 -8.68 -9.87 6.78
C ILE A 29 -7.31 -9.54 6.16
N TYR A 30 -7.01 -10.15 5.03
CA TYR A 30 -5.88 -9.78 4.18
C TYR A 30 -6.44 -9.27 2.85
N ILE A 31 -5.96 -8.11 2.41
CA ILE A 31 -6.30 -7.52 1.11
C ILE A 31 -5.02 -7.13 0.42
N GLU A 32 -4.89 -7.54 -0.83
CA GLU A 32 -3.90 -7.01 -1.76
C GLU A 32 -4.65 -6.37 -2.92
N ASN A 33 -4.42 -5.09 -3.17
CA ASN A 33 -5.11 -4.39 -4.24
C ASN A 33 -4.25 -3.27 -4.82
N GLN A 34 -4.47 -2.93 -6.09
CA GLN A 34 -3.73 -1.84 -6.75
C GLN A 34 -4.14 -0.46 -6.20
N TYR A 35 -5.40 -0.30 -5.81
CA TYR A 35 -5.93 0.93 -5.24
C TYR A 35 -6.73 0.64 -3.97
N PHE A 36 -6.66 1.54 -2.99
CA PHE A 36 -7.47 1.42 -1.79
C PHE A 36 -8.10 2.77 -1.42
N ILE A 37 -9.18 3.11 -2.11
CA ILE A 37 -9.90 4.37 -2.00
C ILE A 37 -11.40 4.09 -1.90
N GLY A 38 -12.09 4.76 -0.98
CA GLY A 38 -13.53 4.62 -0.88
C GLY A 38 -14.14 5.26 0.35
N SER A 39 -15.46 5.16 0.42
CA SER A 39 -16.28 5.69 1.50
C SER A 39 -16.13 7.20 1.72
N SER A 40 -16.07 7.98 0.63
CA SER A 40 -15.77 9.41 0.69
C SER A 40 -16.74 10.21 1.57
N TYR A 41 -17.99 9.77 1.69
CA TYR A 41 -18.98 10.37 2.58
C TYR A 41 -18.56 10.41 4.07
N TYR A 42 -17.59 9.57 4.48
CA TYR A 42 -16.98 9.57 5.82
C TYR A 42 -15.64 10.30 5.92
N TRP A 43 -15.08 10.81 4.82
CA TRP A 43 -13.83 11.59 4.89
C TRP A 43 -14.05 12.92 5.63
N SER A 44 -12.97 13.46 6.21
CA SER A 44 -13.02 14.74 6.93
C SER A 44 -13.27 15.93 6.00
N SER A 45 -12.85 15.80 4.74
CA SER A 45 -13.04 16.78 3.65
C SER A 45 -13.51 16.07 2.37
N HIS A 46 -13.97 16.82 1.37
CA HIS A 46 -14.31 16.28 0.03
C HIS A 46 -15.32 15.12 0.05
N LYS A 47 -16.34 15.19 0.92
CA LYS A 47 -17.33 14.12 1.10
C LYS A 47 -18.09 13.74 -0.19
N GLY A 48 -18.21 14.70 -1.11
CA GLY A 48 -18.84 14.54 -2.43
C GLY A 48 -17.89 14.10 -3.54
N ALA A 49 -16.69 13.60 -3.25
CA ALA A 49 -15.72 13.16 -4.27
C ALA A 49 -16.19 11.95 -5.12
N GLY A 50 -17.31 11.30 -4.76
CA GLY A 50 -17.92 10.23 -5.55
C GLY A 50 -17.29 8.84 -5.36
N ALA A 51 -16.35 8.68 -4.42
CA ALA A 51 -15.79 7.37 -4.08
C ALA A 51 -16.72 6.61 -3.12
N GLU A 52 -17.88 6.17 -3.63
CA GLU A 52 -19.02 5.72 -2.82
C GLU A 52 -18.96 4.24 -2.35
N ASN A 53 -17.91 3.50 -2.71
CA ASN A 53 -17.83 2.10 -2.30
C ASN A 53 -17.68 1.97 -0.77
N LEU A 54 -18.39 1.01 -0.18
CA LEU A 54 -18.44 0.73 1.26
C LEU A 54 -17.22 -0.04 1.82
N ILE A 55 -16.23 -0.41 1.01
CA ILE A 55 -15.21 -1.38 1.43
C ILE A 55 -14.36 -0.85 2.60
N PRO A 56 -13.80 0.38 2.55
CA PRO A 56 -13.04 0.93 3.66
C PRO A 56 -13.85 1.11 4.94
N ILE A 57 -15.09 1.60 4.85
CA ILE A 57 -15.91 1.82 6.04
C ILE A 57 -16.34 0.51 6.69
N GLU A 58 -16.71 -0.52 5.91
CA GLU A 58 -17.09 -1.82 6.46
C GLU A 58 -15.93 -2.47 7.23
N LEU A 59 -14.69 -2.31 6.76
CA LEU A 59 -13.49 -2.76 7.46
C LEU A 59 -13.28 -2.00 8.78
N ALA A 60 -13.33 -0.67 8.75
CA ALA A 60 -13.15 0.15 9.95
C ALA A 60 -14.21 -0.14 11.02
N ILE A 61 -15.49 -0.26 10.61
CA ILE A 61 -16.58 -0.63 11.51
C ILE A 61 -16.43 -2.06 12.03
N LYS A 62 -15.99 -3.01 11.19
CA LYS A 62 -15.73 -4.38 11.63
C LYS A 62 -14.68 -4.44 12.73
N ILE A 63 -13.57 -3.72 12.56
CA ILE A 63 -12.51 -3.60 13.56
C ILE A 63 -13.05 -2.94 14.83
N ALA A 64 -13.72 -1.79 14.72
CA ALA A 64 -14.31 -1.10 15.87
C ALA A 64 -15.27 -1.99 16.67
N ARG A 65 -16.07 -2.84 15.99
CA ARG A 65 -16.95 -3.81 16.65
C ARG A 65 -16.17 -4.89 17.39
N LYS A 66 -15.07 -5.40 16.81
CA LYS A 66 -14.21 -6.40 17.45
C LYS A 66 -13.48 -5.82 18.67
N ILE A 67 -13.03 -4.56 18.60
CA ILE A 67 -12.51 -3.80 19.74
C ILE A 67 -13.55 -3.71 20.87
N ALA A 68 -14.78 -3.27 20.56
CA ALA A 68 -15.85 -3.16 21.55
C ALA A 68 -16.24 -4.51 22.17
N ALA A 69 -16.12 -5.61 21.40
CA ALA A 69 -16.34 -6.96 21.90
C ALA A 69 -15.14 -7.54 22.66
N ARG A 70 -14.00 -6.82 22.73
CA ARG A 70 -12.71 -7.32 23.25
C ARG A 70 -12.25 -8.62 22.57
N GLU A 71 -12.56 -8.76 21.29
CA GLU A 71 -12.18 -9.92 20.47
C GLU A 71 -10.97 -9.58 19.60
N PRO A 72 -9.96 -10.47 19.51
CA PRO A 72 -8.81 -10.24 18.66
C PRO A 72 -9.23 -10.19 17.19
N PHE A 73 -8.81 -9.14 16.49
CA PHE A 73 -9.03 -8.99 15.06
C PHE A 73 -8.01 -8.06 14.42
N ALA A 74 -7.53 -8.41 13.23
CA ALA A 74 -6.60 -7.55 12.47
C ALA A 74 -6.95 -7.50 10.98
N ALA A 75 -6.63 -6.39 10.33
CA ALA A 75 -6.69 -6.23 8.88
C ALA A 75 -5.33 -5.81 8.35
N TYR A 76 -4.86 -6.50 7.30
CA TYR A 76 -3.61 -6.24 6.61
C TYR A 76 -3.92 -5.88 5.16
N ILE A 77 -3.49 -4.70 4.73
CA ILE A 77 -3.77 -4.16 3.41
C ILE A 77 -2.44 -3.89 2.70
N ILE A 78 -2.20 -4.62 1.63
CA ILE A 78 -1.03 -4.47 0.76
C ILE A 78 -1.46 -3.65 -0.46
N ILE A 79 -0.78 -2.53 -0.66
CA ILE A 79 -0.97 -1.62 -1.78
C ILE A 79 0.39 -1.23 -2.36
N PRO A 80 0.49 -0.88 -3.65
CA PRO A 80 1.76 -0.41 -4.21
C PRO A 80 2.20 0.89 -3.51
N MET A 81 3.52 1.15 -3.48
CA MET A 81 4.07 2.36 -2.84
C MET A 81 3.53 3.64 -3.49
N TRP A 82 3.30 3.60 -4.80
CA TRP A 82 2.54 4.58 -5.57
C TRP A 82 1.83 3.87 -6.73
N PRO A 83 0.75 4.43 -7.30
CA PRO A 83 0.13 3.91 -8.52
C PRO A 83 1.14 3.82 -9.67
N GLU A 84 0.93 2.90 -10.60
CA GLU A 84 1.81 2.79 -11.77
C GLU A 84 1.88 4.11 -12.55
N GLY A 85 3.11 4.55 -12.87
CA GLY A 85 3.39 5.80 -13.57
C GLY A 85 4.36 6.71 -12.82
N ASN A 86 4.51 7.94 -13.30
CA ASN A 86 5.35 8.95 -12.65
C ASN A 86 4.63 9.50 -11.40
N PRO A 87 5.17 9.27 -10.18
CA PRO A 87 4.49 9.67 -8.95
C PRO A 87 4.37 11.18 -8.78
N THR A 88 5.15 12.00 -9.50
CA THR A 88 5.10 13.46 -9.37
C THR A 88 4.01 14.12 -10.23
N THR A 89 3.29 13.33 -11.03
CA THR A 89 2.20 13.86 -11.87
C THR A 89 0.96 14.18 -11.04
N ALA A 90 0.21 15.22 -11.46
CA ALA A 90 -0.97 15.67 -10.73
C ALA A 90 -2.04 14.57 -10.49
N PRO A 91 -2.39 13.70 -11.47
CA PRO A 91 -3.36 12.64 -11.23
C PRO A 91 -2.88 11.59 -10.21
N MET A 92 -1.57 11.31 -10.18
CA MET A 92 -1.00 10.37 -9.21
C MET A 92 -1.01 10.96 -7.80
N GLN A 93 -0.68 12.24 -7.68
CA GLN A 93 -0.80 12.97 -6.40
C GLN A 93 -2.25 13.03 -5.91
N GLU A 94 -3.22 13.19 -6.81
CA GLU A 94 -4.63 13.16 -6.46
C GLU A 94 -5.09 11.78 -5.95
N ILE A 95 -4.67 10.70 -6.62
CA ILE A 95 -4.94 9.33 -6.15
C ILE A 95 -4.35 9.09 -4.75
N LEU A 96 -3.08 9.48 -4.55
CA LEU A 96 -2.41 9.37 -3.25
C LEU A 96 -3.12 10.19 -2.17
N TYR A 97 -3.61 11.37 -2.51
CA TYR A 97 -4.40 12.21 -1.60
C TYR A 97 -5.70 11.52 -1.17
N TRP A 98 -6.46 10.97 -2.12
CA TRP A 98 -7.70 10.24 -1.83
C TRP A 98 -7.48 8.96 -1.03
N GLN A 99 -6.38 8.26 -1.28
CA GLN A 99 -5.94 7.13 -0.48
C GLN A 99 -5.64 7.57 0.96
N GLY A 100 -4.91 8.68 1.14
CA GLY A 100 -4.65 9.28 2.44
C GLY A 100 -5.92 9.67 3.20
N GLN A 101 -6.92 10.25 2.53
CA GLN A 101 -8.23 10.55 3.15
C GLN A 101 -8.94 9.27 3.61
N THR A 102 -8.90 8.21 2.79
CA THR A 102 -9.47 6.91 3.13
C THR A 102 -8.80 6.30 4.36
N MET A 103 -7.46 6.26 4.38
CA MET A 103 -6.69 5.75 5.51
C MET A 103 -6.95 6.55 6.79
N SER A 104 -6.95 7.89 6.70
CA SER A 104 -7.20 8.78 7.83
C SER A 104 -8.59 8.55 8.45
N MET A 105 -9.62 8.41 7.62
CA MET A 105 -10.97 8.08 8.08
C MET A 105 -11.00 6.75 8.85
N MET A 106 -10.36 5.69 8.32
CA MET A 106 -10.35 4.39 8.97
C MET A 106 -9.61 4.42 10.31
N TYR A 107 -8.41 5.00 10.34
CA TYR A 107 -7.62 5.11 11.57
C TYR A 107 -8.34 5.93 12.64
N LYS A 108 -9.05 7.00 12.25
CA LYS A 108 -9.85 7.79 13.17
C LYS A 108 -10.94 6.94 13.84
N ILE A 109 -11.70 6.17 13.07
CA ILE A 109 -12.77 5.30 13.61
C ILE A 109 -12.20 4.29 14.62
N ILE A 110 -11.05 3.69 14.29
CA ILE A 110 -10.39 2.71 15.15
C ILE A 110 -9.88 3.38 16.43
N ALA A 111 -9.20 4.52 16.31
CA ALA A 111 -8.72 5.28 17.46
C ALA A 111 -9.87 5.72 18.37
N ASP A 112 -10.99 6.15 17.79
CA ASP A 112 -12.19 6.55 18.54
C ASP A 112 -12.80 5.34 19.28
N ALA A 113 -12.80 4.15 18.67
CA ALA A 113 -13.24 2.92 19.32
C ALA A 113 -12.34 2.51 20.49
N LEU A 114 -11.00 2.58 20.32
CA LEU A 114 -10.04 2.28 21.40
C LEU A 114 -10.26 3.20 22.61
N ARG A 115 -10.34 4.52 22.38
CA ARG A 115 -10.59 5.49 23.46
C ARG A 115 -11.93 5.26 24.16
N LYS A 116 -12.98 4.92 23.40
CA LYS A 116 -14.30 4.63 23.98
C LYS A 116 -14.25 3.43 24.94
N GLU A 117 -13.45 2.43 24.63
CA GLU A 117 -13.29 1.23 25.45
C GLU A 117 -12.22 1.39 26.55
N GLY A 118 -11.57 2.55 26.67
CA GLY A 118 -10.50 2.80 27.65
C GLY A 118 -9.24 1.98 27.39
N LEU A 119 -8.92 1.72 26.12
CA LEU A 119 -7.73 0.98 25.69
C LEU A 119 -6.62 1.96 25.28
N ASP A 120 -6.16 2.79 26.22
CA ASP A 120 -5.24 3.90 25.94
C ASP A 120 -3.81 3.44 25.58
N ASP A 121 -3.42 2.23 26.03
CA ASP A 121 -2.11 1.62 25.71
C ASP A 121 -2.10 0.94 24.33
N ALA A 122 -3.26 0.75 23.69
CA ALA A 122 -3.36 0.09 22.39
C ALA A 122 -3.24 1.09 21.24
N HIS A 123 -2.59 0.69 20.15
CA HIS A 123 -2.41 1.51 18.98
C HIS A 123 -3.37 1.09 17.85
N PRO A 124 -3.92 2.00 17.03
CA PRO A 124 -4.74 1.63 15.88
C PRO A 124 -4.06 0.64 14.90
N GLN A 125 -2.73 0.68 14.81
CA GLN A 125 -1.96 -0.25 13.98
C GLN A 125 -1.87 -1.68 14.55
N ASP A 126 -2.27 -1.91 15.79
CA ASP A 126 -2.45 -3.27 16.31
C ASP A 126 -3.63 -3.98 15.60
N TYR A 127 -4.52 -3.21 14.96
CA TYR A 127 -5.73 -3.70 14.31
C TYR A 127 -5.78 -3.46 12.81
N LEU A 128 -5.18 -2.38 12.30
CA LEU A 128 -5.19 -2.02 10.88
C LEU A 128 -3.80 -1.65 10.39
N ASN A 129 -3.28 -2.41 9.42
CA ASN A 129 -1.95 -2.23 8.87
C ASN A 129 -2.00 -2.01 7.35
N PHE A 130 -1.24 -1.04 6.88
CA PHE A 130 -0.99 -0.80 5.47
C PHE A 130 0.48 -1.02 5.17
N TYR A 131 0.78 -1.82 4.15
CA TYR A 131 2.14 -2.07 3.69
C TYR A 131 2.24 -1.90 2.18
N CYS A 132 3.47 -1.72 1.72
CA CYS A 132 3.83 -1.80 0.31
C CYS A 132 5.00 -2.77 0.11
N LEU A 133 5.07 -3.36 -1.08
CA LEU A 133 6.14 -4.27 -1.45
C LEU A 133 7.30 -3.48 -2.07
N GLY A 134 8.52 -3.79 -1.66
CA GLY A 134 9.75 -3.21 -2.21
C GLY A 134 10.85 -4.25 -2.24
N LYS A 135 11.65 -4.25 -3.31
CA LYS A 135 12.78 -5.16 -3.49
C LYS A 135 14.05 -4.33 -3.73
N ARG A 136 15.15 -4.69 -3.06
CA ARG A 136 16.48 -4.13 -3.28
C ARG A 136 17.47 -5.24 -3.59
N GLU A 137 18.14 -5.16 -4.73
CA GLU A 137 19.21 -6.09 -5.12
C GLU A 137 20.56 -5.38 -5.07
N VAL A 138 21.61 -6.10 -4.66
CA VAL A 138 22.98 -5.61 -4.77
C VAL A 138 23.48 -5.99 -6.16
N THR A 139 23.86 -4.99 -6.96
CA THR A 139 24.51 -5.25 -8.24
C THR A 139 25.84 -5.93 -7.97
N ALA A 140 26.02 -7.17 -8.43
CA ALA A 140 27.34 -7.80 -8.39
C ALA A 140 28.29 -6.95 -9.24
N GLU A 141 29.39 -6.48 -8.65
CA GLU A 141 30.46 -5.82 -9.37
C GLU A 141 30.90 -6.75 -10.52
N VAL A 142 30.74 -6.30 -11.76
CA VAL A 142 31.40 -6.94 -12.90
C VAL A 142 32.90 -6.86 -12.61
N PRO A 143 33.65 -7.98 -12.54
CA PRO A 143 35.10 -7.89 -12.39
C PRO A 143 35.62 -7.04 -13.54
N ALA A 144 36.37 -5.98 -13.20
CA ALA A 144 37.05 -5.16 -14.20
C ALA A 144 37.78 -6.08 -15.18
N PRO A 145 37.74 -5.83 -16.50
CA PRO A 145 38.44 -6.67 -17.46
C PRO A 145 39.92 -6.72 -17.05
N THR A 146 40.37 -7.94 -16.75
CA THR A 146 41.76 -8.26 -16.47
C THR A 146 42.65 -7.63 -17.53
N SER A 147 43.61 -6.85 -17.09
CA SER A 147 44.71 -6.32 -17.89
C SER A 147 45.37 -7.43 -18.70
N HIS A 148 45.13 -7.48 -20.01
CA HIS A 148 46.01 -8.19 -20.92
C HIS A 148 47.22 -7.30 -21.19
N SER A 149 48.31 -7.61 -20.51
CA SER A 149 49.66 -7.18 -20.85
C SER A 149 49.98 -7.65 -22.27
N ASN A 150 50.09 -6.72 -23.23
CA ASN A 150 50.81 -6.98 -24.47
C ASN A 150 52.28 -6.59 -24.27
N GLU A 151 53.08 -7.54 -23.83
CA GLU A 151 54.52 -7.55 -24.08
C GLU A 151 54.73 -7.70 -25.60
N ASN A 152 55.36 -6.71 -26.23
CA ASN A 152 56.24 -6.98 -27.36
C ASN A 152 57.14 -5.76 -27.63
N SER A 153 58.36 -5.79 -27.10
CA SER A 153 59.53 -5.13 -27.68
C SER A 153 60.80 -5.79 -27.15
N PRO A 154 61.74 -6.20 -28.02
CA PRO A 154 62.84 -7.09 -27.66
C PRO A 154 64.00 -6.35 -26.98
N VAL A 155 64.63 -7.01 -26.02
CA VAL A 155 65.89 -6.62 -25.36
C VAL A 155 67.08 -6.91 -26.27
N TRP A 156 68.11 -6.02 -26.25
CA TRP A 156 69.58 -6.16 -26.44
C TRP A 156 70.09 -4.79 -26.95
N LEU A 157 71.14 -4.11 -26.46
CA LEU A 157 72.42 -4.51 -25.87
C LEU A 157 72.97 -3.38 -24.97
N ARG A 158 73.76 -3.78 -23.98
CA ARG A 158 74.62 -2.94 -23.14
C ARG A 158 75.84 -2.51 -23.97
N SER A 159 76.20 -1.23 -23.96
CA SER A 159 77.55 -0.78 -24.31
C SER A 159 78.08 0.16 -23.22
N SER A 160 79.05 -0.37 -22.49
CA SER A 160 79.94 0.31 -21.57
C SER A 160 81.00 1.14 -22.31
N GLY A 161 81.28 2.35 -21.82
CA GLY A 161 82.66 2.85 -21.67
C GLY A 161 83.12 4.04 -22.55
N GLY A 162 83.67 5.05 -21.87
CA GLY A 162 84.68 6.02 -22.36
C GLY A 162 84.10 7.33 -22.91
N SER A 163 84.51 8.53 -22.49
CA SER A 163 85.58 9.00 -21.60
C SER A 163 85.18 10.36 -21.02
#